data_AF-A0A1H6A9T3-F1
#
_entry.id   AF-A0A1H6A9T3-F1
#
_cell.length_a   1.000
_cell.length_b   1.000
_cell.length_c   1.000
_cell.angle_alpha   90.00
_cell.angle_beta   90.00
_cell.angle_gamma   90.00
#
_symmetry.space_group_name_H-M   'P 1'
#
loop_
_entity.id
_entity.type
_entity.pdbx_description
1 polymer ?
#
loop_
_entity_poly.entity_id
_entity_poly.type
_entity_poly.pdbx_seq_one_letter_code
_entity_poly.pdbx_strand_id
1 'polypeptide(L)' 'MRVSAYTKFIVAALAAVGVALNLAIGDDTLTTSEIVDLVLVGLGALGVYALPNRPAGPRP' A
#
# COMPACT_ATOMS: atom_id res chain seq x y z
N MET A 1 7.26 -19.06 11.54
CA MET A 1 6.66 -17.74 11.80
C MET A 1 5.26 -17.72 11.20
N ARG A 2 4.22 -17.43 11.98
CA ARG A 2 2.85 -17.25 11.46
C ARG A 2 2.73 -15.81 11.00
N VAL A 3 2.72 -15.58 9.69
CA VAL A 3 2.48 -14.24 9.14
C VAL A 3 1.01 -13.89 9.34
N SER A 4 0.72 -12.73 9.93
CA SER A 4 -0.64 -12.28 10.21
C SER A 4 -1.43 -12.09 8.90
N ALA A 5 -2.74 -12.32 8.95
CA ALA A 5 -3.62 -12.16 7.78
C ALA A 5 -3.53 -10.75 7.16
N TYR A 6 -3.17 -9.76 7.97
CA TYR A 6 -3.08 -8.36 7.54
C TYR A 6 -1.66 -7.87 7.25
N THR A 7 -0.63 -8.70 7.39
CA THR A 7 0.77 -8.23 7.21
C THR A 7 0.98 -7.58 5.84
N LYS A 8 0.48 -8.17 4.76
CA LYS A 8 0.56 -7.58 3.42
C LYS A 8 -0.13 -6.23 3.32
N PHE A 9 -1.26 -6.06 3.99
CA PHE A 9 -2.00 -4.81 3.99
C PHE A 9 -1.24 -3.74 4.78
N ILE A 10 -0.73 -4.08 5.95
CA ILE A 10 0.08 -3.16 6.77
C ILE A 10 1.29 -2.68 5.98
N VAL A 11 2.00 -3.57 5.28
CA VAL A 11 3.13 -3.20 4.42
C VAL A 11 2.68 -2.27 3.28
N ALA A 12 1.57 -2.59 2.62
CA ALA A 12 1.04 -1.74 1.54
C ALA A 12 0.58 -0.37 2.05
N ALA A 13 -0.05 -0.31 3.22
CA ALA A 13 -0.47 0.93 3.86
C ALA A 13 0.73 1.79 4.27
N LEU A 14 1.79 1.19 4.81
CA LEU A 14 3.03 1.91 5.14
C LEU A 14 3.71 2.47 3.89
N ALA A 15 3.76 1.71 2.80
CA ALA A 15 4.23 2.22 1.52
C ALA A 15 3.39 3.41 1.05
N ALA A 16 2.06 3.34 1.24
CA ALA A 16 1.17 4.43 0.87
C ALA A 16 1.39 5.71 1.67
N VAL A 17 1.57 5.60 2.98
CA VAL A 17 1.95 6.73 3.83
C VAL A 17 3.32 7.28 3.42
N GLY A 18 4.28 6.42 3.07
CA GLY A 18 5.60 6.84 2.61
C GLY A 18 5.54 7.72 1.36
N VAL A 19 4.71 7.35 0.38
CA VAL A 19 4.48 8.17 -0.82
C VAL A 19 3.83 9.50 -0.45
N ALA A 20 2.78 9.49 0.38
CA ALA A 20 2.11 10.71 0.82
C ALA A 20 3.07 11.68 1.54
N LEU A 21 3.95 11.15 2.39
CA LEU A 21 4.98 11.95 3.07
C LEU A 21 6.03 12.49 2.09
N ASN A 22 6.45 11.70 1.11
CA ASN A 22 7.39 12.15 0.08
C ASN A 22 6.82 13.32 -0.73
N LEU A 23 5.53 13.25 -1.09
CA LEU A 23 4.82 14.35 -1.75
C LEU A 23 4.76 15.59 -0.84
N ALA A 24 4.42 15.40 0.44
CA ALA A 24 4.29 16.51 1.39
C ALA A 24 5.62 17.23 1.71
N ILE A 25 6.76 16.57 1.50
CA ILE A 25 8.10 17.13 1.76
C ILE A 25 8.78 17.60 0.45
N GLY A 26 8.32 17.12 -0.70
CA GLY A 26 8.95 17.36 -2.00
C GLY A 26 8.94 18.83 -2.42
N ASP A 27 7.75 19.43 -2.50
CA ASP A 27 7.56 20.85 -2.78
C ASP A 27 6.16 21.35 -2.30
N ASP A 28 5.91 22.66 -2.46
CA ASP A 28 4.66 23.32 -2.03
C ASP A 28 3.52 23.20 -3.07
N THR A 29 3.66 22.35 -4.09
CA THR A 29 2.71 22.26 -5.21
C THR A 29 2.21 20.84 -5.42
N LEU A 30 0.91 20.62 -5.18
CA LEU A 30 0.26 19.36 -5.57
C LEU A 30 -0.07 19.36 -7.07
N THR A 31 0.79 18.72 -7.85
CA THR A 31 0.59 18.53 -9.28
C THR A 31 -0.45 17.45 -9.57
N THR A 32 -1.05 17.49 -10.76
CA THR A 32 -2.02 16.46 -11.20
C THR A 32 -1.41 15.05 -11.17
N SER A 33 -0.12 14.91 -11.51
CA SER A 33 0.60 13.64 -11.43
C SER A 33 0.67 13.09 -10.01
N GLU A 34 0.97 13.94 -9.03
CA GLU A 34 1.12 13.51 -7.63
C GLU A 34 -0.23 13.13 -7.01
N ILE A 35 -1.31 13.80 -7.42
CA ILE A 35 -2.67 13.40 -7.04
C ILE A 35 -2.99 12.01 -7.58
N VAL A 36 -2.65 11.75 -8.85
CA VAL A 36 -2.87 10.45 -9.48
C VAL A 36 -2.06 9.36 -8.78
N ASP A 37 -0.80 9.61 -8.47
CA ASP A 37 0.07 8.69 -7.75
C ASP A 37 -0.46 8.39 -6.34
N LEU A 38 -0.87 9.41 -5.60
CA LEU A 38 -1.44 9.26 -4.25
C LEU A 38 -2.71 8.40 -4.28
N VAL A 39 -3.61 8.64 -5.24
CA VAL A 39 -4.83 7.85 -5.42
C VAL A 39 -4.50 6.40 -5.78
N LEU A 40 -3.60 6.18 -6.75
CA LEU A 40 -3.20 4.83 -7.19
C LEU A 40 -2.62 4.01 -6.04
N VAL A 41 -1.75 4.62 -5.25
CA VAL A 41 -1.11 3.98 -4.10
C VAL A 41 -2.12 3.68 -3.00
N GLY A 42 -3.05 4.60 -2.72
CA GLY A 42 -4.16 4.35 -1.79
C GLY A 42 -5.06 3.19 -2.23
N LEU A 43 -5.46 3.19 -3.51
CA LEU A 43 -6.25 2.10 -4.10
C LEU A 43 -5.47 0.77 -4.11
N GLY A 44 -4.17 0.81 -4.34
CA GLY A 44 -3.28 -0.36 -4.26
C GLY A 44 -3.29 -0.97 -2.86
N ALA A 45 -3.15 -0.15 -1.81
CA ALA A 45 -3.23 -0.62 -0.43
C ALA A 45 -4.61 -1.20 -0.09
N LEU A 46 -5.70 -0.54 -0.50
CA LEU A 46 -7.06 -1.07 -0.33
C LEU A 46 -7.29 -2.36 -1.12
N GLY A 47 -6.73 -2.48 -2.32
CA GLY A 47 -6.79 -3.71 -3.12
C GLY A 47 -6.08 -4.87 -2.43
N VAL A 48 -4.92 -4.61 -1.80
CA VAL A 48 -4.21 -5.62 -1.00
C VAL A 48 -5.04 -6.06 0.22
N TYR A 49 -5.76 -5.15 0.87
CA TYR A 49 -6.71 -5.49 1.94
C TYR A 49 -7.86 -6.35 1.45
N ALA A 50 -8.47 -5.96 0.33
CA ALA A 50 -9.65 -6.64 -0.22
C ALA A 50 -9.35 -8.05 -0.72
N LEU A 51 -8.10 -8.33 -1.12
CA LEU A 51 -7.75 -9.64 -1.66
C LEU A 51 -7.61 -10.69 -0.53
N PRO A 52 -8.30 -11.83 -0.59
CA PRO A 52 -8.13 -12.91 0.39
C PRO A 52 -6.71 -13.48 0.39
N ASN A 53 -6.21 -13.90 1.56
CA ASN A 53 -4.98 -14.69 1.63
C ASN A 53 -5.26 -16.14 1.25
N ARG A 54 -4.60 -16.64 0.21
CA ARG A 54 -4.64 -18.07 -0.10
C ARG A 54 -3.90 -18.84 1.00
N PRO A 55 -4.43 -19.98 1.45
CA PRO A 55 -3.69 -20.85 2.36
C PRO A 55 -2.35 -21.23 1.71
N ALA A 56 -1.27 -21.19 2.48
CA ALA A 56 0.01 -21.71 2.03
C ALA A 56 -0.21 -23.18 1.64
N GLY A 57 -0.02 -23.51 0.36
CA GLY A 57 -0.22 -24.87 -0.14
C GLY A 57 0.63 -25.89 0.63
N PRO A 58 0.30 -27.19 0.52
CA PRO A 58 1.04 -28.26 1.19
C PRO A 58 2.56 -28.08 0.99
N ARG A 59 3.30 -28.00 2.10
CA ARG A 59 4.76 -28.03 2.05
C ARG A 59 5.19 -29.45 1.65
N PRO A 60 6.06 -29.62 0.64
CA PRO A 60 6.62 -30.93 0.30
C PRO A 60 7.48 -31.49 1.43
#